data_AF-M1ECH8-F1
#
_entry.id   AF-M1ECH8-F1
#
_cell.length_a   1.000
_cell.length_b   1.000
_cell.length_c   1.000
_cell.angle_alpha   90.00
_cell.angle_beta   90.00
_cell.angle_gamma   90.00
#
_symmetry.space_group_name_H-M   'P 1'
#
loop_
_entity.id
_entity.type
_entity.pdbx_description
1 polymer ?
#
loop_
_entity_poly.entity_id
_entity_poly.type
_entity_poly.pdbx_seq_one_letter_code
_entity_poly.pdbx_strand_id
1 'polypeptide(L)'
;GDWGQCSAQCGLGQQMRTVQCLSYTGQASVDCPETVRPPSMQQCESKCDSTPISNTEECKDVNKVAYCPLVLKFKFCSRAYFRQMCCKTCQG
;
A
#
# COMPACT_ATOMS: atom_id res chain seq x y z
N GLY A 1 8.51 -24.67 8.79
CA GLY A 1 9.49 -23.68 9.28
C GLY A 1 8.80 -22.39 9.63
N ASP A 2 9.57 -21.41 10.08
CA ASP A 2 9.07 -20.07 10.39
C ASP A 2 8.62 -19.33 9.13
N TRP A 3 7.79 -18.31 9.33
CA TRP A 3 7.38 -17.40 8.27
C TRP A 3 8.53 -16.46 7.90
N GLY A 4 8.76 -16.31 6.59
CA GLY A 4 9.66 -15.31 6.05
C GLY A 4 9.13 -13.90 6.22
N GLN A 5 9.88 -12.93 5.71
CA GLN A 5 9.45 -11.53 5.74
C GLN A 5 8.18 -11.30 4.91
N CYS A 6 7.39 -10.31 5.34
CA CYS A 6 6.24 -9.87 4.59
C CYS A 6 6.68 -9.27 3.25
N SER A 7 6.01 -9.63 2.15
CA SER A 7 6.29 -9.10 0.82
C SER A 7 6.07 -7.60 0.72
N ALA A 8 5.21 -7.06 1.59
CA ALA A 8 4.93 -5.65 1.68
C ALA A 8 5.82 -5.01 2.74
N GLN A 9 6.54 -3.95 2.34
CA GLN A 9 7.32 -3.12 3.26
C GLN A 9 6.41 -2.30 4.20
N CYS A 10 5.15 -2.08 3.80
CA CYS A 10 4.13 -1.38 4.59
C CYS A 10 2.74 -1.87 4.15
N GLY A 11 1.78 -1.96 5.07
CA GLY A 11 0.40 -2.36 4.80
C GLY A 11 0.26 -3.87 4.60
N LEU A 12 -0.73 -4.26 3.80
CA LEU A 12 -1.05 -5.67 3.55
C LEU A 12 -0.09 -6.30 2.54
N GLY A 13 0.46 -7.45 2.89
CA GLY A 13 1.31 -8.26 2.03
C GLY A 13 1.09 -9.76 2.25
N GLN A 14 2.00 -10.56 1.72
CA GLN A 14 2.02 -12.01 1.91
C GLN A 14 3.38 -12.44 2.44
N GLN A 15 3.38 -13.43 3.32
CA GLN A 15 4.60 -14.08 3.79
C GLN A 15 4.56 -15.56 3.44
N MET A 16 5.73 -16.12 3.15
CA MET A 16 5.90 -17.51 2.77
C MET A 16 6.70 -18.27 3.83
N ARG A 17 6.43 -19.57 3.98
CA ARG A 17 7.25 -20.47 4.80
C ARG A 17 7.54 -21.76 4.07
N THR A 18 8.62 -22.41 4.47
CA THR A 18 8.92 -23.77 4.03
C THR A 18 8.02 -24.78 4.74
N VAL A 19 7.24 -25.51 3.95
CA VAL A 19 6.45 -26.67 4.40
C VAL A 19 7.07 -27.91 3.76
N GLN A 20 7.54 -28.82 4.60
CA GLN A 20 8.14 -30.09 4.18
C GLN A 20 7.40 -31.21 4.87
N CYS A 21 7.18 -32.29 4.12
CA CYS A 21 6.62 -33.51 4.67
C CYS A 21 7.77 -34.41 5.12
N LEU A 22 7.60 -34.98 6.30
CA LEU A 22 8.60 -35.84 6.93
C LEU A 22 8.00 -37.22 7.17
N SER A 23 8.79 -38.27 6.97
CA SER A 23 8.46 -39.64 7.35
C SER A 23 8.44 -39.81 8.87
N TYR A 24 8.03 -40.98 9.35
CA TYR A 24 8.10 -41.34 10.77
C TYR A 24 9.54 -41.32 11.33
N THR A 25 10.55 -41.42 10.48
CA THR A 25 11.98 -41.31 10.83
C THR A 25 12.51 -39.88 10.74
N GLY A 26 11.67 -38.90 10.37
CA GLY A 26 12.05 -37.49 10.21
C GLY A 26 12.74 -37.16 8.88
N GLN A 27 12.72 -38.07 7.90
CA GLN A 27 13.31 -37.84 6.58
C GLN A 27 12.31 -37.17 5.64
N ALA A 28 12.78 -36.33 4.71
CA ALA A 28 11.92 -35.72 3.71
C ALA A 28 11.14 -36.79 2.91
N SER A 29 9.83 -36.60 2.80
CA SER A 29 8.90 -37.49 2.13
C SER A 29 7.94 -36.68 1.26
N VAL A 30 7.35 -37.34 0.26
CA VAL A 30 6.29 -36.79 -0.59
C VAL A 30 4.90 -37.32 -0.21
N ASP A 31 4.84 -38.34 0.65
CA ASP A 31 3.63 -39.08 1.02
C ASP A 31 2.92 -38.43 2.20
N CYS A 32 2.43 -37.21 2.01
CA CYS A 32 1.58 -36.52 2.98
C CYS A 32 0.30 -36.04 2.31
N PRO A 33 -0.88 -36.20 2.97
CA PRO A 33 -2.12 -35.70 2.41
C PRO A 33 -2.10 -34.18 2.30
N GLU A 34 -2.46 -33.64 1.13
CA GLU A 34 -2.59 -32.18 0.93
C GLU A 34 -3.62 -31.56 1.90
N THR A 35 -4.62 -32.33 2.33
CA THR A 35 -5.67 -31.87 3.25
C THR A 35 -5.15 -31.54 4.65
N VAL A 36 -4.04 -32.16 5.07
CA VAL A 36 -3.40 -31.89 6.36
C VAL A 36 -2.16 -31.01 6.20
N ARG A 37 -1.79 -30.67 4.95
CA ARG A 37 -0.64 -29.82 4.68
C ARG A 37 -0.96 -28.39 5.15
N PRO A 38 -0.17 -27.83 6.07
CA PRO A 38 -0.40 -26.48 6.54
C PRO A 38 -0.06 -25.47 5.42
N PRO A 39 -0.67 -24.28 5.41
CA PRO A 39 -0.47 -23.33 4.33
C PRO A 39 0.99 -22.88 4.24
N SER A 40 1.52 -22.80 3.01
CA SER A 40 2.86 -22.27 2.72
C SER A 40 2.89 -20.75 2.56
N MET A 41 1.71 -20.12 2.45
CA MET A 41 1.52 -18.69 2.26
C MET A 41 0.41 -18.19 3.18
N GLN A 42 0.60 -17.02 3.77
CA GLN A 42 -0.46 -16.31 4.51
C GLN A 42 -0.36 -14.80 4.33
N GLN A 43 -1.46 -14.11 4.60
CA GLN A 43 -1.48 -12.65 4.66
C GLN A 43 -0.70 -12.15 5.89
N CYS A 44 0.02 -11.05 5.70
CA CYS A 44 0.73 -10.32 6.75
C CYS A 44 0.39 -8.83 6.65
N GLU A 45 0.55 -8.12 7.77
CA GLU A 45 0.39 -6.68 7.82
C GLU A 45 1.67 -6.08 8.41
N SER A 46 2.40 -5.32 7.58
CA SER A 46 3.56 -4.56 8.00
C SER A 46 3.09 -3.20 8.50
N LYS A 47 3.49 -2.81 9.70
CA LYS A 47 3.19 -1.47 10.22
C LYS A 47 3.74 -0.44 9.24
N CYS A 48 2.85 0.32 8.61
CA CYS A 48 3.26 1.55 7.95
C CYS A 48 3.73 2.48 9.05
N ASP A 49 5.03 2.76 9.10
CA ASP A 49 5.47 3.92 9.86
C ASP A 49 4.78 5.11 9.23
N SER A 50 3.79 5.63 9.95
CA SER A 50 2.97 6.75 9.53
C SER A 50 3.77 8.04 9.68
N THR A 51 5.03 8.05 9.24
CA THR A 51 5.47 9.22 8.52
C THR A 51 4.52 9.33 7.35
N PRO A 52 3.69 10.38 7.25
CA PRO A 52 3.10 10.66 5.96
C PRO A 52 4.30 10.62 5.02
N ILE A 53 4.24 9.76 4.01
CA ILE A 53 4.98 10.03 2.79
C ILE A 53 4.71 11.51 2.59
N SER A 54 5.73 12.33 2.84
CA SER A 54 5.72 13.70 2.43
C SER A 54 5.70 13.55 0.92
N ASN A 55 4.51 13.31 0.36
CA ASN A 55 4.03 14.05 -0.76
C ASN A 55 4.06 15.51 -0.30
N THR A 56 5.28 16.00 -0.20
CA THR A 56 5.72 17.23 -0.83
C THR A 56 5.52 17.07 -2.35
N GLU A 57 4.36 16.57 -2.82
CA GLU A 57 3.63 17.33 -3.81
C GLU A 57 3.34 18.64 -3.09
N GLU A 58 4.33 19.54 -3.13
CA GLU A 58 4.15 20.91 -2.75
C GLU A 58 2.84 21.33 -3.38
N CYS A 59 1.86 21.66 -2.55
CA CYS A 59 0.61 22.25 -2.98
C CYS A 59 0.94 23.34 -4.00
N LYS A 60 0.72 23.06 -5.29
CA LYS A 60 1.16 23.88 -6.42
C LYS A 60 -0.02 24.00 -7.36
N ASP A 61 -0.25 25.22 -7.79
CA ASP A 61 -1.24 25.49 -8.83
C ASP A 61 -0.67 25.07 -10.19
N VAL A 62 -1.39 24.20 -10.89
CA VAL A 62 -1.00 23.65 -12.20
C VAL A 62 -1.03 24.73 -13.29
N ASN A 63 -1.97 25.68 -13.21
CA ASN A 63 -2.09 26.77 -14.19
C ASN A 63 -2.46 28.09 -13.49
N LYS A 64 -1.40 28.77 -13.02
CA LYS A 64 -1.45 29.99 -12.20
C LYS A 64 -1.91 31.24 -12.94
N VAL A 65 -1.70 31.30 -14.26
CA VAL A 65 -1.82 32.56 -15.02
C VAL A 65 -3.26 32.82 -15.46
N ALA A 66 -3.95 31.79 -15.98
CA ALA A 66 -5.29 31.96 -16.51
C ALA A 66 -6.32 31.10 -15.77
N TYR A 67 -6.00 29.84 -15.49
CA TYR A 67 -7.02 28.89 -15.04
C TYR A 67 -7.36 29.04 -13.55
N CYS A 68 -6.38 29.02 -12.66
CA CYS A 68 -6.64 29.11 -11.22
C CYS A 68 -7.29 30.44 -10.77
N PRO A 69 -6.94 31.61 -11.33
CA PRO A 69 -7.68 32.84 -11.08
C PRO A 69 -9.16 32.75 -11.48
N LEU A 70 -9.50 32.05 -12.57
CA LEU A 70 -10.90 31.81 -12.97
C LEU A 70 -11.59 30.86 -11.99
N VAL A 71 -10.91 29.81 -11.52
CA VAL A 71 -11.42 28.88 -10.50
C VAL A 71 -11.80 29.61 -9.21
N LEU A 72 -10.96 30.55 -8.76
CA LEU A 72 -11.25 31.40 -7.61
C LEU A 72 -12.41 32.37 -7.90
N LYS A 73 -12.36 33.07 -9.04
CA LYS A 73 -13.36 34.06 -9.45
C LYS A 73 -14.77 33.48 -9.58
N PHE A 74 -14.88 32.25 -10.10
CA PHE A 74 -16.15 31.53 -10.28
C PHE A 74 -16.48 30.57 -9.12
N LYS A 75 -15.76 30.62 -7.99
CA LYS A 75 -16.03 29.84 -6.78
C LYS A 75 -16.04 28.31 -6.99
N PHE A 76 -15.24 27.82 -7.93
CA PHE A 76 -15.09 26.38 -8.15
C PHE A 76 -14.21 25.70 -7.10
N CYS A 77 -13.56 26.45 -6.21
CA CYS A 77 -12.83 25.92 -5.06
C CYS A 77 -13.67 25.10 -4.08
N SER A 78 -15.01 25.04 -4.20
CA SER A 78 -15.84 24.10 -3.43
C SER A 78 -15.71 22.64 -3.90
N ARG A 79 -15.20 22.42 -5.12
CA ARG A 79 -15.06 21.11 -5.74
C ARG A 79 -13.63 20.58 -5.54
N ALA A 80 -13.52 19.35 -5.04
CA ALA A 80 -12.24 18.71 -4.74
C ALA A 80 -11.27 18.68 -5.93
N TYR A 81 -11.78 18.40 -7.13
CA TYR A 81 -10.99 18.42 -8.38
C TYR A 81 -10.26 19.75 -8.61
N PHE A 82 -10.96 20.87 -8.42
CA PHE A 82 -10.38 22.20 -8.60
C PHE A 82 -9.42 22.57 -7.47
N ARG A 83 -9.65 22.08 -6.24
CA ARG A 83 -8.69 22.23 -5.13
C ARG A 83 -7.40 21.45 -5.37
N GLN A 84 -7.46 20.30 -6.02
CA GLN A 84 -6.26 19.55 -6.37
C GLN A 84 -5.42 20.29 -7.42
N MET A 85 -6.06 20.89 -8.43
CA MET A 85 -5.34 21.62 -9.49
C MET A 85 -4.90 23.04 -9.11
N CYS A 86 -5.63 23.70 -8.23
CA CYS A 86 -5.43 25.10 -7.85
C CYS A 86 -5.31 25.23 -6.33
N CYS A 87 -4.46 24.37 -5.76
CA CYS A 87 -4.31 24.20 -4.32
C CYS A 87 -3.93 25.50 -3.58
N LYS A 88 -2.95 26.28 -4.06
CA LYS A 88 -2.55 27.55 -3.42
C LYS A 88 -3.61 28.62 -3.64
N THR A 89 -4.18 28.70 -4.83
CA THR A 89 -5.23 29.67 -5.17
C THR A 89 -6.52 29.43 -4.34
N CYS A 90 -6.86 28.19 -4.04
CA CYS A 90 -8.05 27.82 -3.25
C CYS A 90 -7.81 27.74 -1.74
N GLN A 91 -6.59 28.00 -1.26
CA GLN A 91 -6.22 28.07 0.16
C GLN A 91 -6.33 29.48 0.76
N GLY A 92 -6.63 30.49 -0.06
CA GLY A 92 -6.82 31.88 0.36
C GLY A 92 -8.20 32.19 0.94
#